data_AF-A0AA39K0U5-F1
#
_entry.id   AF-A0AA39K0U5-F1
#
_cell.length_a   1.000
_cell.length_b   1.000
_cell.length_c   1.000
_cell.angle_alpha   90.00
_cell.angle_beta   90.00
_cell.angle_gamma   90.00
#
_symmetry.space_group_name_H-M   'P 1'
#
loop_
_entity.id
_entity.type
_entity.pdbx_description
1 polymer ?
#
loop_
_entity_poly.entity_id
_entity_poly.type
_entity_poly.pdbx_seq_one_letter_code
_entity_poly.pdbx_strand_id
1 'polypeptide(L)'
;MNSWNVDFLEQSGAHDSTKRALIILNQPFSPSLLRRLWTSSQWRCCADGGANRLHDTAENKYSYLPDLITGDFDSIRTEVRAYYTSKGISVVHDSDQDSTDLMKCMQALSSLQVPGEEPWQVIILGGLAGRLDQTIHTLSYLHKLRKDPSKRVFAVTDDNIGWVLNSGEHSIKINHSVLGKTCGLLPVGIDSTILSTTGLQWNLTETVSSFDAMVSTSNHLVPSSDTVWIKTTKPIWWTMELHAEITVLYFAGASTATGRTEEAVPIPINGLSLSNLRDLLISRHPNTGLDKILETCQWSVNEEMVDDPANCELAEGAEVAVICPVSGG
;
A
#
# COMPACT_ATOMS: atom_id res chain seq x y z
N MET A 1 17.79 -14.85 12.88
CA MET A 1 16.62 -13.97 13.06
C MET A 1 16.47 -13.13 11.80
N ASN A 2 15.35 -13.25 11.10
CA ASN A 2 15.10 -12.59 9.81
C ASN A 2 14.44 -11.22 10.04
N SER A 3 15.06 -10.14 9.57
CA SER A 3 14.51 -8.79 9.74
C SER A 3 13.67 -8.34 8.53
N TRP A 4 12.57 -7.64 8.81
CA TRP A 4 11.60 -7.13 7.86
C TRP A 4 11.25 -5.68 8.19
N ASN A 5 11.02 -4.89 7.14
CA ASN A 5 10.47 -3.54 7.23
C ASN A 5 9.60 -3.30 5.98
N VAL A 6 8.86 -2.19 6.01
CA VAL A 6 8.00 -1.74 4.91
C VAL A 6 8.35 -0.31 4.52
N ASP A 7 9.65 0.01 4.55
CA ASP A 7 10.15 1.38 4.37
C ASP A 7 9.81 1.95 2.97
N PHE A 8 9.43 1.09 2.01
CA PHE A 8 8.88 1.50 0.71
C PHE A 8 7.51 2.20 0.79
N LEU A 9 6.83 2.11 1.94
CA LEU A 9 5.61 2.86 2.21
C LEU A 9 5.89 4.23 2.85
N GLU A 10 7.15 4.59 3.11
CA GLU A 10 7.50 5.87 3.72
C GLU A 10 7.63 6.97 2.66
N GLN A 11 7.08 8.16 2.93
CA GLN A 11 7.18 9.33 2.05
C GLN A 11 8.57 9.98 2.09
N SER A 12 9.35 9.68 3.13
CA SER A 12 10.70 10.21 3.33
C SER A 12 11.68 9.39 2.50
N GLY A 13 12.33 10.02 1.53
CA GLY A 13 13.41 9.43 0.72
C GLY A 13 14.65 9.07 1.52
N ALA A 14 14.52 8.17 2.50
CA ALA A 14 15.65 7.45 3.03
C ALA A 14 16.33 6.78 1.85
N HIS A 15 17.61 7.11 1.65
CA HIS A 15 18.49 6.52 0.66
C HIS A 15 18.69 5.03 0.99
N ASP A 16 17.66 4.22 0.74
CA ASP A 16 17.74 2.78 0.78
C ASP A 16 18.24 2.32 -0.59
N SER A 17 19.39 1.64 -0.60
CA SER A 17 19.99 1.05 -1.80
C SER A 17 19.22 -0.16 -2.33
N THR A 18 18.15 -0.58 -1.64
CA THR A 18 17.33 -1.73 -2.02
C THR A 18 16.66 -1.49 -3.39
N LYS A 19 16.94 -2.37 -4.36
CA LYS A 19 16.26 -2.40 -5.66
C LYS A 19 14.85 -2.94 -5.48
N ARG A 20 13.84 -2.18 -5.91
CA ARG A 20 12.43 -2.51 -5.75
C ARG A 20 11.70 -2.54 -7.09
N ALA A 21 10.89 -3.57 -7.25
CA ALA A 21 10.04 -3.79 -8.41
C ALA A 21 8.56 -3.71 -8.00
N LEU A 22 7.78 -2.90 -8.71
CA LEU A 22 6.33 -2.79 -8.55
C LEU A 22 5.62 -3.60 -9.64
N ILE A 23 4.78 -4.55 -9.27
CA ILE A 23 3.90 -5.28 -10.17
C ILE A 23 2.46 -4.86 -9.90
N ILE A 24 1.78 -4.30 -10.89
CA ILE A 24 0.43 -3.77 -10.78
C ILE A 24 -0.55 -4.80 -11.37
N LEU A 25 -1.47 -5.28 -10.54
CA LEU A 25 -2.51 -6.23 -10.95
C LEU A 25 -3.82 -5.51 -11.32
N ASN A 26 -4.76 -6.26 -11.92
CA ASN A 26 -6.05 -5.72 -12.35
C ASN A 26 -7.05 -5.57 -11.18
N GLN A 27 -6.71 -4.76 -10.17
CA GLN A 27 -7.59 -4.40 -9.06
C GLN A 27 -7.60 -2.89 -8.83
N PRO A 28 -8.71 -2.31 -8.33
CA PRO A 28 -8.72 -0.92 -7.92
C PRO A 28 -7.67 -0.65 -6.83
N PHE A 29 -7.10 0.54 -6.86
CA PHE A 29 -6.25 1.09 -5.81
C PHE A 29 -6.33 2.62 -5.83
N SER A 30 -6.03 3.26 -4.70
CA SER A 30 -6.02 4.72 -4.57
C SER A 30 -4.83 5.38 -5.30
N PRO A 31 -4.97 6.65 -5.73
CA PRO A 31 -3.85 7.45 -6.24
C PRO A 31 -2.72 7.64 -5.23
N SER A 32 -3.04 7.76 -3.94
CA SER A 32 -2.06 7.96 -2.87
C SER A 32 -1.17 6.72 -2.69
N LEU A 33 -1.76 5.53 -2.64
CA LEU A 33 -1.01 4.27 -2.60
C LEU A 33 -0.17 4.08 -3.86
N LEU A 34 -0.75 4.33 -5.05
CA LEU A 34 -0.02 4.28 -6.31
C LEU A 34 1.22 5.18 -6.26
N ARG A 35 1.08 6.45 -5.89
CA ARG A 35 2.17 7.43 -5.85
C ARG A 35 3.31 6.98 -4.94
N ARG A 36 2.97 6.47 -3.76
CA ARG A 36 3.90 5.96 -2.74
C ARG A 36 4.72 4.80 -3.30
N LEU A 37 4.05 3.75 -3.77
CA LEU A 37 4.71 2.56 -4.30
C LEU A 37 5.46 2.82 -5.61
N TRP A 38 4.97 3.74 -6.44
CA TRP A 38 5.62 4.13 -7.69
C TRP A 38 6.96 4.82 -7.43
N THR A 39 6.96 5.79 -6.52
CA THR A 39 8.15 6.58 -6.15
C THR A 39 9.21 5.70 -5.48
N SER A 40 8.78 4.69 -4.71
CA SER A 40 9.69 3.79 -4.01
C SER A 40 10.31 2.68 -4.89
N SER A 41 9.89 2.57 -6.15
CA SER A 41 10.23 1.44 -7.04
C SER A 41 11.01 1.88 -8.27
N GLN A 42 12.05 1.14 -8.64
CA GLN A 42 12.90 1.46 -9.81
C GLN A 42 12.46 0.75 -11.09
N TRP A 43 11.73 -0.36 -10.96
CA TRP A 43 11.14 -1.07 -12.09
C TRP A 43 9.65 -1.27 -11.85
N ARG A 44 8.81 -1.01 -12.84
CA ARG A 44 7.35 -1.13 -12.75
C ARG A 44 6.80 -1.96 -13.91
N CYS A 45 5.95 -2.91 -13.60
CA CYS A 45 5.30 -3.76 -14.58
C CYS A 45 3.80 -3.86 -14.34
N CYS A 46 3.00 -3.79 -15.39
CA CYS A 46 1.57 -4.06 -15.33
C CYS A 46 1.28 -5.47 -15.84
N ALA A 47 0.53 -6.22 -15.05
CA ALA A 47 -0.02 -7.53 -15.42
C ALA A 47 -1.33 -7.32 -16.17
N ASP A 48 -1.29 -7.43 -17.49
CA ASP A 48 -2.43 -7.24 -18.40
C ASP A 48 -3.34 -6.05 -18.01
N GLY A 49 -4.54 -6.34 -17.47
CA GLY A 49 -5.53 -5.35 -17.05
C GLY A 49 -5.07 -4.42 -15.93
N GLY A 50 -3.95 -4.71 -15.26
CA GLY A 50 -3.27 -3.77 -14.36
C GLY A 50 -2.89 -2.46 -15.06
N ALA A 51 -2.65 -2.50 -16.38
CA ALA A 51 -2.40 -1.30 -17.17
C ALA A 51 -3.63 -0.40 -17.26
N ASN A 52 -4.85 -0.97 -17.28
CA ASN A 52 -6.09 -0.20 -17.22
C ASN A 52 -6.17 0.55 -15.88
N ARG A 53 -5.88 -0.15 -14.78
CA ARG A 53 -5.91 0.44 -13.43
C ARG A 53 -4.91 1.57 -13.29
N LEU A 54 -3.69 1.36 -13.75
CA LEU A 54 -2.68 2.42 -13.78
C LEU A 54 -3.15 3.62 -14.60
N HIS A 55 -3.69 3.39 -15.79
CA HIS A 55 -4.16 4.45 -16.69
C HIS A 55 -5.33 5.24 -16.11
N ASP A 56 -6.25 4.57 -15.40
CA ASP A 56 -7.46 5.18 -14.87
C ASP A 56 -7.22 5.92 -13.55
N THR A 57 -6.34 5.39 -12.69
CA THR A 57 -6.01 5.98 -11.38
C THR A 57 -4.95 7.08 -11.46
N ALA A 58 -4.09 7.07 -12.50
CA ALA A 58 -3.02 8.06 -12.62
C ALA A 58 -3.56 9.49 -12.84
N GLU A 59 -3.37 10.36 -11.84
CA GLU A 59 -3.70 11.79 -11.88
C GLU A 59 -3.04 12.50 -13.08
N ASN A 60 -1.77 12.19 -13.34
CA ASN A 60 -1.03 12.63 -14.52
C ASN A 60 -0.42 11.43 -15.26
N LYS A 61 -1.14 10.94 -16.27
CA LYS A 61 -0.75 9.77 -17.07
C LYS A 61 0.66 9.85 -17.68
N TYR A 62 1.19 11.05 -17.92
CA TYR A 62 2.54 11.23 -18.46
C TYR A 62 3.66 10.91 -17.44
N SER A 63 3.35 10.96 -16.15
CA SER A 63 4.27 10.64 -15.06
C SER A 63 4.25 9.16 -14.66
N TYR A 64 3.23 8.42 -15.09
CA TYR A 64 2.98 7.02 -14.71
C TYR A 64 3.14 6.09 -15.93
N LEU A 65 4.38 5.99 -16.39
CA LEU A 65 4.79 5.13 -17.50
C LEU A 65 5.51 3.88 -16.95
N PRO A 66 4.93 2.67 -17.06
CA PRO A 66 5.57 1.46 -16.56
C PRO A 66 6.71 1.05 -17.51
N ASP A 67 7.65 0.25 -17.03
CA ASP A 67 8.75 -0.27 -17.84
C ASP A 67 8.28 -1.42 -18.77
N LEU A 68 7.24 -2.14 -18.34
CA LEU A 68 6.69 -3.28 -19.08
C LEU A 68 5.19 -3.44 -18.83
N ILE A 69 4.45 -3.80 -19.88
CA ILE A 69 3.10 -4.35 -19.79
C ILE A 69 3.15 -5.74 -20.41
N THR A 70 2.75 -6.77 -19.66
CA THR A 70 2.78 -8.17 -20.13
C THR A 70 1.57 -8.95 -19.66
N GLY A 71 1.17 -9.95 -20.45
CA GLY A 71 0.03 -10.82 -20.17
C GLY A 71 -0.56 -11.38 -21.46
N ASP A 72 -1.66 -12.13 -21.35
CA ASP A 72 -2.39 -12.64 -22.51
C ASP A 72 -3.31 -11.60 -23.19
N PHE A 73 -3.45 -10.43 -22.58
CA PHE A 73 -4.20 -9.29 -23.13
C PHE A 73 -5.69 -9.57 -23.33
N ASP A 74 -6.27 -10.41 -22.48
CA ASP A 74 -7.72 -10.63 -22.41
C ASP A 74 -8.45 -9.51 -21.64
N SER A 75 -7.70 -8.74 -20.82
CA SER A 75 -8.25 -7.73 -19.92
C SER A 75 -7.85 -6.30 -20.28
N ILE A 76 -6.66 -6.05 -20.84
CA ILE A 76 -6.24 -4.69 -21.24
C ILE A 76 -7.14 -4.13 -22.34
N ARG A 77 -7.61 -2.90 -22.16
CA ARG A 77 -8.45 -2.24 -23.16
C ARG A 77 -7.61 -1.76 -24.35
N THR A 78 -8.20 -1.78 -25.54
CA THR A 78 -7.47 -1.49 -26.80
C THR A 78 -6.87 -0.08 -26.79
N GLU A 79 -7.60 0.91 -26.27
CA GLU A 79 -7.15 2.30 -26.18
C GLU A 79 -6.03 2.49 -25.15
N VAL A 80 -6.06 1.75 -24.04
CA VAL A 80 -5.01 1.77 -23.01
C VAL A 80 -3.72 1.15 -23.55
N ARG A 81 -3.85 0.00 -24.23
CA ARG A 81 -2.73 -0.64 -24.91
C ARG A 81 -2.09 0.29 -25.93
N ALA A 82 -2.91 0.89 -26.80
CA ALA A 82 -2.45 1.85 -27.81
C ALA A 82 -1.78 3.09 -27.18
N TYR A 83 -2.34 3.61 -26.08
CA TYR A 83 -1.75 4.72 -25.33
C TYR A 83 -0.32 4.40 -24.90
N TYR A 84 -0.10 3.32 -24.15
CA TYR A 84 1.23 2.98 -23.66
C TYR A 84 2.21 2.61 -24.77
N THR A 85 1.75 1.91 -25.83
CA THR A 85 2.57 1.68 -27.02
C THR A 85 3.02 2.99 -27.67
N SER A 86 2.12 4.00 -27.77
CA SER A 86 2.48 5.31 -28.33
C SER A 86 3.49 6.11 -27.49
N LYS A 87 3.62 5.76 -26.19
CA LYS A 87 4.62 6.32 -25.28
C LYS A 87 5.95 5.56 -25.30
N GLY A 88 6.09 4.55 -26.16
CA GLY A 88 7.30 3.74 -26.29
C GLY A 88 7.46 2.66 -25.22
N ILE A 89 6.39 2.33 -24.48
CA ILE A 89 6.42 1.29 -23.46
C ILE A 89 6.43 -0.09 -24.12
N SER A 90 7.24 -1.00 -23.57
CA SER A 90 7.27 -2.39 -24.00
C SER A 90 5.95 -3.08 -23.63
N VAL A 91 5.20 -3.53 -24.64
CA VAL A 91 3.93 -4.24 -24.48
C VAL A 91 4.10 -5.64 -25.08
N VAL A 92 4.33 -6.63 -24.23
CA VAL A 92 4.68 -8.00 -24.62
C VAL A 92 3.48 -8.92 -24.41
N HIS A 93 2.94 -9.45 -25.50
CA HIS A 93 1.89 -10.46 -25.44
C HIS A 93 2.52 -11.82 -25.13
N ASP A 94 2.03 -12.47 -24.09
CA ASP A 94 2.43 -13.82 -23.69
C ASP A 94 1.18 -14.71 -23.65
N SER A 95 1.08 -15.58 -24.65
CA SER A 95 -0.06 -16.47 -24.87
C SER A 95 -0.06 -17.72 -24.01
N ASP A 96 0.91 -17.91 -23.10
CA ASP A 96 0.90 -19.04 -22.18
C ASP A 96 -0.36 -19.01 -21.30
N GLN A 97 -1.09 -20.12 -21.28
CA GLN A 97 -2.34 -20.29 -20.54
C GLN A 97 -2.13 -21.08 -19.24
N ASP A 98 -0.96 -21.71 -19.06
CA ASP A 98 -0.61 -22.44 -17.84
C ASP A 98 -0.01 -21.53 -16.75
N SER A 99 0.27 -20.26 -17.09
CA SER A 99 0.76 -19.25 -16.15
C SER A 99 -0.14 -18.01 -16.11
N THR A 100 -0.37 -17.50 -14.91
CA THR A 100 -1.12 -16.23 -14.71
C THR A 100 -0.26 -15.02 -15.05
N ASP A 101 -0.88 -13.86 -15.31
CA ASP A 101 -0.13 -12.64 -15.63
C ASP A 101 0.85 -12.19 -14.53
N LEU A 102 0.52 -12.42 -13.25
CA LEU A 102 1.47 -12.19 -12.16
C LEU A 102 2.75 -13.05 -12.31
N MET A 103 2.62 -14.30 -12.75
CA MET A 103 3.77 -15.19 -12.98
C MET A 103 4.61 -14.70 -14.16
N LYS A 104 3.97 -14.24 -15.24
CA LYS A 104 4.62 -13.65 -16.42
C LYS A 104 5.43 -12.40 -16.05
N CYS A 105 4.87 -11.51 -15.22
CA CYS A 105 5.59 -10.35 -14.68
C CYS A 105 6.81 -10.75 -13.84
N MET A 106 6.68 -11.76 -12.99
CA MET A 106 7.78 -12.27 -12.16
C MET A 106 8.91 -12.90 -13.00
N GLN A 107 8.56 -13.56 -14.10
CA GLN A 107 9.53 -14.11 -15.05
C GLN A 107 10.29 -12.98 -15.76
N ALA A 108 9.57 -11.95 -16.22
CA ALA A 108 10.20 -10.76 -16.81
C ALA A 108 11.17 -10.09 -15.84
N LEU A 109 10.78 -9.89 -14.56
CA LEU A 109 11.67 -9.35 -13.55
C LEU A 109 12.91 -10.23 -13.32
N SER A 110 12.72 -11.55 -13.31
CA SER A 110 13.83 -12.49 -13.10
C SER A 110 14.86 -12.44 -14.24
N SER A 111 14.45 -12.06 -15.45
CA SER A 111 15.37 -11.83 -16.57
C SER A 111 16.24 -10.58 -16.42
N LEU A 112 15.84 -9.63 -15.56
CA LEU A 112 16.60 -8.43 -15.23
C LEU A 112 17.59 -8.62 -14.09
N GLN A 113 17.51 -9.75 -13.36
CA GLN A 113 18.42 -10.03 -12.26
C GLN A 113 19.82 -10.32 -12.81
N VAL A 114 20.79 -9.49 -12.45
CA VAL A 114 22.20 -9.74 -12.78
C VAL A 114 22.81 -10.65 -11.71
N PRO A 115 23.56 -11.71 -12.09
CA PRO A 115 24.26 -12.56 -11.14
C PRO A 115 25.24 -11.76 -10.27
N GLY A 116 25.14 -11.93 -8.95
CA GLY A 116 25.99 -11.26 -7.97
C GLY A 116 25.49 -9.89 -7.50
N GLU A 117 24.40 -9.36 -8.06
CA GLU A 117 23.71 -8.21 -7.51
C GLU A 117 22.72 -8.61 -6.41
N GLU A 118 22.41 -7.65 -5.53
CA GLU A 118 21.33 -7.79 -4.56
C GLU A 118 20.00 -8.08 -5.27
N PRO A 119 19.17 -8.98 -4.71
CA PRO A 119 17.92 -9.35 -5.33
C PRO A 119 16.88 -8.23 -5.23
N TRP A 120 15.98 -8.19 -6.21
CA TRP A 120 14.84 -7.28 -6.17
C TRP A 120 13.89 -7.60 -5.02
N GLN A 121 13.54 -6.57 -4.24
CA GLN A 121 12.34 -6.58 -3.42
C GLN A 121 11.13 -6.37 -4.32
N VAL A 122 10.13 -7.24 -4.24
CA VAL A 122 8.94 -7.20 -5.09
C VAL A 122 7.74 -6.72 -4.30
N ILE A 123 7.07 -5.72 -4.83
CA ILE A 123 5.83 -5.17 -4.31
C ILE A 123 4.75 -5.45 -5.35
N ILE A 124 3.72 -6.19 -4.95
CA ILE A 124 2.55 -6.48 -5.76
C ILE A 124 1.44 -5.54 -5.29
N LEU A 125 0.98 -4.67 -6.19
CA LEU A 125 -0.15 -3.78 -5.95
C LEU A 125 -1.43 -4.49 -6.43
N GLY A 126 -2.29 -4.83 -5.48
CA GLY A 126 -3.46 -5.69 -5.66
C GLY A 126 -3.20 -7.15 -5.27
N GLY A 127 -4.14 -8.02 -5.62
CA GLY A 127 -4.07 -9.47 -5.43
C GLY A 127 -4.59 -9.97 -4.10
N LEU A 128 -4.95 -9.09 -3.16
CA LEU A 128 -5.55 -9.47 -1.87
C LEU A 128 -7.05 -9.14 -1.77
N ALA A 129 -7.66 -8.51 -2.78
CA ALA A 129 -9.07 -8.15 -2.82
C ALA A 129 -9.78 -8.73 -4.06
N GLY A 130 -11.07 -8.43 -4.26
CA GLY A 130 -11.81 -8.79 -5.47
C GLY A 130 -12.17 -10.29 -5.59
N ARG A 131 -11.87 -10.89 -6.75
CA ARG A 131 -12.19 -12.30 -7.03
C ARG A 131 -11.43 -13.23 -6.09
N LEU A 132 -12.18 -14.00 -5.28
CA LEU A 132 -11.60 -14.88 -4.27
C LEU A 132 -10.59 -15.88 -4.86
N ASP A 133 -10.88 -16.48 -6.02
CA ASP A 133 -9.97 -17.44 -6.67
C ASP A 133 -8.62 -16.81 -7.03
N GLN A 134 -8.61 -15.56 -7.47
CA GLN A 134 -7.40 -14.79 -7.76
C GLN A 134 -6.65 -14.39 -6.47
N THR A 135 -7.39 -14.07 -5.40
CA THR A 135 -6.80 -13.85 -4.07
C THR A 135 -6.10 -15.11 -3.57
N ILE A 136 -6.77 -16.27 -3.64
CA ILE A 136 -6.19 -17.55 -3.24
C ILE A 136 -4.98 -17.90 -4.13
N HIS A 137 -5.02 -17.62 -5.43
CA HIS A 137 -3.86 -17.79 -6.31
C HIS A 137 -2.67 -16.94 -5.88
N THR A 138 -2.90 -15.65 -5.56
CA THR A 138 -1.86 -14.75 -5.05
C THR A 138 -1.27 -15.31 -3.75
N LEU A 139 -2.10 -15.73 -2.80
CA LEU A 139 -1.63 -16.36 -1.56
C LEU A 139 -0.82 -17.64 -1.82
N SER A 140 -1.29 -18.49 -2.72
CA SER A 140 -0.60 -19.73 -3.12
C SER A 140 0.76 -19.44 -3.76
N TYR A 141 0.82 -18.43 -4.63
CA TYR A 141 2.04 -18.10 -5.36
C TYR A 141 3.09 -17.43 -4.47
N LEU A 142 2.70 -16.48 -3.61
CA LEU A 142 3.62 -15.88 -2.63
C LEU A 142 4.10 -16.91 -1.62
N HIS A 143 3.22 -17.82 -1.22
CA HIS A 143 3.62 -19.00 -0.46
C HIS A 143 4.68 -19.77 -1.25
N LYS A 144 4.49 -20.15 -2.52
CA LYS A 144 5.54 -20.83 -3.32
C LYS A 144 6.86 -20.04 -3.39
N LEU A 145 6.81 -18.74 -3.65
CA LEU A 145 7.97 -17.86 -3.82
C LEU A 145 8.84 -17.76 -2.56
N ARG A 146 8.25 -17.87 -1.36
CA ARG A 146 8.98 -17.84 -0.08
C ARG A 146 10.14 -18.85 0.00
N LYS A 147 10.09 -19.93 -0.79
CA LYS A 147 11.08 -21.01 -0.78
C LYS A 147 12.41 -20.54 -1.36
N ASP A 148 12.39 -19.52 -2.19
CA ASP A 148 13.57 -18.85 -2.68
C ASP A 148 13.96 -17.73 -1.69
N PRO A 149 15.08 -17.86 -0.95
CA PRO A 149 15.48 -16.87 0.03
C PRO A 149 15.90 -15.53 -0.59
N SER A 150 16.14 -15.48 -1.91
CA SER A 150 16.40 -14.23 -2.62
C SER A 150 15.12 -13.42 -2.86
N LYS A 151 13.94 -14.04 -2.77
CA LYS A 151 12.66 -13.37 -3.04
C LYS A 151 12.09 -12.78 -1.75
N ARG A 152 12.01 -11.45 -1.69
CA ARG A 152 11.21 -10.72 -0.69
C ARG A 152 10.02 -10.10 -1.40
N VAL A 153 8.85 -10.69 -1.20
CA VAL A 153 7.63 -10.34 -1.94
C VAL A 153 6.54 -9.90 -0.98
N PHE A 154 5.98 -8.73 -1.24
CA PHE A 154 4.89 -8.13 -0.47
C PHE A 154 3.69 -7.98 -1.40
N ALA A 155 2.49 -8.28 -0.91
CA ALA A 155 1.25 -7.91 -1.57
C ALA A 155 0.59 -6.78 -0.78
N VAL A 156 0.14 -5.75 -1.49
CA VAL A 156 -0.33 -4.48 -0.91
C VAL A 156 -1.62 -4.07 -1.62
N THR A 157 -2.61 -3.67 -0.84
CA THR A 157 -3.85 -3.01 -1.27
C THR A 157 -4.01 -1.73 -0.44
N ASP A 158 -5.06 -0.95 -0.66
CA ASP A 158 -5.32 0.24 0.18
C ASP A 158 -5.51 -0.14 1.64
N ASP A 159 -6.20 -1.26 1.91
CA ASP A 159 -6.54 -1.66 3.29
C ASP A 159 -5.42 -2.43 3.99
N ASN A 160 -4.58 -3.16 3.24
CA ASN A 160 -3.71 -4.17 3.83
C ASN A 160 -2.40 -4.39 3.09
N ILE A 161 -1.41 -4.82 3.88
CA ILE A 161 -0.15 -5.38 3.41
C ILE A 161 0.05 -6.77 3.99
N GLY A 162 0.55 -7.70 3.18
CA GLY A 162 0.83 -9.06 3.62
C GLY A 162 2.01 -9.71 2.92
N TRP A 163 2.68 -10.61 3.64
CA TRP A 163 3.72 -11.48 3.09
C TRP A 163 3.87 -12.77 3.91
N VAL A 164 4.68 -13.70 3.41
CA VAL A 164 4.89 -15.00 4.06
C VAL A 164 6.19 -15.00 4.84
N LEU A 165 6.11 -15.36 6.11
CA LEU A 165 7.27 -15.67 6.95
C LEU A 165 7.57 -17.17 6.83
N ASN A 166 8.84 -17.53 6.65
CA ASN A 166 9.27 -18.93 6.71
C ASN A 166 9.29 -19.45 8.16
N SER A 167 9.58 -20.74 8.34
CA SER A 167 9.87 -21.28 9.67
C SER A 167 11.10 -20.61 10.28
N GLY A 168 11.04 -20.29 11.57
CA GLY A 168 12.12 -19.65 12.31
C GLY A 168 11.64 -18.43 13.08
N GLU A 169 12.56 -17.49 13.28
CA GLU A 169 12.34 -16.27 14.06
C GLU A 169 12.50 -15.01 13.21
N HIS A 170 11.57 -14.09 13.37
CA HIS A 170 11.40 -12.91 12.54
C HIS A 170 11.29 -11.66 13.43
N SER A 171 11.91 -10.57 12.97
CA SER A 171 11.79 -9.23 13.55
C SER A 171 11.15 -8.33 12.51
N ILE A 172 10.05 -7.66 12.84
CA ILE A 172 9.32 -6.79 11.92
C ILE A 172 9.33 -5.40 12.52
N LYS A 173 9.98 -4.45 11.84
CA LYS A 173 9.97 -3.04 12.22
C LYS A 173 8.60 -2.45 11.87
N ILE A 174 7.96 -1.81 12.85
CA ILE A 174 6.63 -1.23 12.72
C ILE A 174 6.75 0.29 12.61
N ASN A 175 6.16 0.84 11.56
CA ASN A 175 5.96 2.28 11.43
C ASN A 175 4.48 2.61 11.63
N HIS A 176 4.13 3.02 12.85
CA HIS A 176 2.76 3.39 13.24
C HIS A 176 2.22 4.65 12.55
N SER A 177 3.03 5.38 11.78
CA SER A 177 2.52 6.49 10.95
C SER A 177 1.90 6.02 9.63
N VAL A 178 2.17 4.76 9.25
CA VAL A 178 1.75 4.18 7.96
C VAL A 178 0.91 2.91 8.15
N LEU A 179 1.25 2.10 9.15
CA LEU A 179 0.55 0.86 9.46
C LEU A 179 -0.59 1.13 10.44
N GLY A 180 -1.78 0.63 10.10
CA GLY A 180 -2.94 0.66 10.97
C GLY A 180 -2.77 -0.25 12.19
N LYS A 181 -3.77 -0.24 13.06
CA LYS A 181 -3.72 -0.96 14.33
C LYS A 181 -3.74 -2.47 14.13
N THR A 182 -4.55 -2.93 13.17
CA THR A 182 -4.93 -4.34 13.07
C THR A 182 -3.86 -5.16 12.34
N CYS A 183 -3.62 -6.37 12.83
CA CYS A 183 -2.71 -7.33 12.20
C CYS A 183 -3.21 -8.77 12.37
N GLY A 184 -2.57 -9.69 11.66
CA GLY A 184 -2.93 -11.11 11.71
C GLY A 184 -1.80 -12.07 11.34
N LEU A 185 -1.92 -13.30 11.84
CA LEU A 185 -1.07 -14.45 11.53
C LEU A 185 -1.96 -15.58 11.02
N LEU A 186 -1.85 -15.89 9.73
CA LEU A 186 -2.79 -16.78 9.03
C LEU A 186 -2.08 -18.08 8.58
N PRO A 187 -2.53 -19.27 9.02
CA PRO A 187 -1.93 -20.57 8.67
C PRO A 187 -2.37 -21.05 7.29
N VAL A 188 -2.27 -20.18 6.27
CA VAL A 188 -2.66 -20.50 4.89
C VAL A 188 -1.56 -21.31 4.19
N GLY A 189 -1.94 -22.45 3.61
CA GLY A 189 -1.04 -23.34 2.87
C GLY A 189 -0.26 -24.33 3.75
N ILE A 190 -0.63 -24.46 5.03
CA ILE A 190 -0.08 -25.44 5.97
C ILE A 190 -1.22 -26.12 6.74
N ASP A 191 -0.91 -27.29 7.29
CA ASP A 191 -1.77 -28.05 8.21
C ASP A 191 -1.83 -27.39 9.59
N SER A 192 -0.68 -27.05 10.17
CA SER A 192 -0.57 -26.39 11.48
C SER A 192 0.83 -25.85 11.76
N THR A 193 0.94 -24.87 12.64
CA THR A 193 2.21 -24.35 13.17
C THR A 193 2.10 -24.02 14.66
N ILE A 194 3.23 -23.88 15.35
CA ILE A 194 3.33 -23.33 16.70
C ILE A 194 3.86 -21.91 16.60
N LEU A 195 3.16 -20.96 17.23
CA LEU A 195 3.44 -19.53 17.23
C LEU A 195 3.84 -19.03 18.62
N SER A 196 4.88 -18.20 18.64
CA SER A 196 5.26 -17.37 19.80
C SER A 196 5.53 -15.95 19.32
N THR A 197 5.02 -14.93 20.02
CA THR A 197 5.14 -13.52 19.57
C THR A 197 5.44 -12.56 20.70
N THR A 198 6.03 -11.40 20.37
CA THR A 198 6.10 -10.21 21.23
C THR A 198 5.77 -8.96 20.42
N GLY A 199 5.40 -7.86 21.08
CA GLY A 199 5.05 -6.59 20.42
C GLY A 199 3.59 -6.50 19.93
N LEU A 200 2.79 -7.55 20.16
CA LEU A 200 1.34 -7.57 19.87
C LEU A 200 0.51 -7.38 21.13
N GLN A 201 -0.72 -6.90 20.98
CA GLN A 201 -1.69 -6.78 22.08
C GLN A 201 -2.02 -8.15 22.67
N TRP A 202 -2.23 -9.13 21.79
CA TRP A 202 -2.44 -10.53 22.18
C TRP A 202 -1.24 -11.34 21.74
N ASN A 203 -0.21 -11.36 22.59
CA ASN A 203 0.98 -12.18 22.35
C ASN A 203 0.68 -13.67 22.52
N LEU A 204 1.31 -14.48 21.68
CA LEU A 204 1.19 -15.93 21.70
C LEU A 204 2.41 -16.55 22.39
N THR A 205 2.20 -17.67 23.07
CA THR A 205 3.28 -18.45 23.70
C THR A 205 3.06 -19.91 23.38
N GLU A 206 3.90 -20.47 22.51
CA GLU A 206 3.86 -21.86 22.05
C GLU A 206 2.45 -22.31 21.64
N THR A 207 1.72 -21.42 20.96
CA THR A 207 0.30 -21.61 20.64
C THR A 207 0.14 -22.29 19.29
N VAL A 208 -0.65 -23.36 19.25
CA VAL A 208 -0.98 -24.04 17.98
C VAL A 208 -1.90 -23.16 17.15
N SER A 209 -1.55 -22.98 15.87
CA SER A 209 -2.34 -22.26 14.88
C SER A 209 -2.61 -23.11 13.65
N SER A 210 -3.88 -23.23 13.27
CA SER A 210 -4.40 -23.91 12.08
C SER A 210 -5.81 -23.42 11.78
N PHE A 211 -6.35 -23.75 10.60
CA PHE A 211 -7.75 -23.46 10.28
C PHE A 211 -8.75 -24.18 11.20
N ASP A 212 -8.40 -25.35 11.72
CA ASP A 212 -9.25 -26.13 12.64
C ASP A 212 -9.08 -25.74 14.12
N ALA A 213 -8.17 -24.81 14.41
CA ALA A 213 -7.88 -24.38 15.77
C ALA A 213 -7.91 -22.84 15.86
N MET A 214 -6.78 -22.21 16.20
CA MET A 214 -6.68 -20.78 16.36
C MET A 214 -6.06 -20.13 15.12
N VAL A 215 -6.72 -19.12 14.58
CA VAL A 215 -6.15 -18.17 13.62
C VAL A 215 -6.08 -16.82 14.32
N SER A 216 -4.91 -16.19 14.35
CA SER A 216 -4.76 -14.88 14.99
C SER A 216 -5.23 -13.81 14.02
N THR A 217 -6.54 -13.57 13.99
CA THR A 217 -7.16 -12.44 13.29
C THR A 217 -7.54 -11.34 14.27
N SER A 218 -7.59 -10.10 13.79
CA SER A 218 -7.93 -8.92 14.61
C SER A 218 -7.00 -8.73 15.82
N ASN A 219 -5.73 -9.13 15.67
CA ASN A 219 -4.70 -8.81 16.65
C ASN A 219 -4.29 -7.34 16.47
N HIS A 220 -3.62 -6.74 17.45
CA HIS A 220 -3.22 -5.33 17.36
C HIS A 220 -1.71 -5.14 17.54
N LEU A 221 -1.17 -4.24 16.74
CA LEU A 221 0.15 -3.66 16.98
C LEU A 221 0.08 -2.79 18.24
N VAL A 222 1.05 -2.92 19.13
CA VAL A 222 1.10 -2.11 20.36
C VAL A 222 1.74 -0.74 20.03
N PRO A 223 1.08 0.40 20.30
CA PRO A 223 1.60 1.73 19.93
C PRO A 223 2.95 2.08 20.56
N SER A 224 3.27 1.51 21.73
CA SER A 224 4.54 1.74 22.43
C SER A 224 5.68 0.83 21.95
N SER A 225 5.47 0.04 20.90
CA SER A 225 6.44 -0.93 20.39
C SER A 225 6.65 -0.76 18.89
N ASP A 226 7.89 -0.52 18.50
CA ASP A 226 8.28 -0.29 17.11
C ASP A 226 8.75 -1.59 16.44
N THR A 227 8.59 -2.73 17.12
CA THR A 227 9.07 -4.02 16.64
C THR A 227 8.18 -5.15 17.12
N VAL A 228 7.71 -5.97 16.17
CA VAL A 228 7.04 -7.24 16.44
C VAL A 228 8.04 -8.38 16.22
N TRP A 229 8.17 -9.25 17.21
CA TRP A 229 8.91 -10.51 17.05
C TRP A 229 7.93 -11.67 16.88
N ILE A 230 8.23 -12.55 15.91
CA ILE A 230 7.39 -13.69 15.58
C ILE A 230 8.28 -14.92 15.40
N LYS A 231 7.96 -15.99 16.12
CA LYS A 231 8.52 -17.32 15.92
C LYS A 231 7.43 -18.25 15.42
N THR A 232 7.74 -19.02 14.38
CA THR A 232 6.83 -20.00 13.80
C THR A 232 7.57 -21.27 13.39
N THR A 233 6.97 -22.44 13.62
CA THR A 233 7.58 -23.73 13.25
C THR A 233 7.38 -24.09 11.77
N LYS A 234 6.36 -23.54 11.11
CA LYS A 234 6.08 -23.69 9.68
C LYS A 234 5.74 -22.31 9.07
N PRO A 235 5.74 -22.16 7.74
CA PRO A 235 5.45 -20.88 7.11
C PRO A 235 4.09 -20.31 7.50
N ILE A 236 4.02 -19.01 7.76
CA ILE A 236 2.81 -18.30 8.20
C ILE A 236 2.65 -17.02 7.38
N TRP A 237 1.41 -16.67 7.04
CA TRP A 237 1.11 -15.36 6.49
C TRP A 237 1.07 -14.33 7.59
N TRP A 238 1.82 -13.25 7.42
CA TRP A 238 1.75 -12.06 8.25
C TRP A 238 1.01 -10.98 7.48
N THR A 239 0.01 -10.36 8.11
CA THR A 239 -0.80 -9.29 7.50
C THR A 239 -0.94 -8.13 8.47
N MET A 240 -0.97 -6.91 7.94
CA MET A 240 -1.25 -5.69 8.70
C MET A 240 -2.20 -4.82 7.89
N GLU A 241 -3.03 -4.11 8.62
CA GLU A 241 -3.83 -2.99 8.13
C GLU A 241 -2.89 -1.83 7.74
N LEU A 242 -3.22 -1.12 6.65
CA LEU A 242 -2.62 0.19 6.36
C LEU A 242 -3.52 1.27 6.95
N HIS A 243 -2.92 2.40 7.33
CA HIS A 243 -3.71 3.56 7.73
C HIS A 243 -4.54 4.06 6.54
N ALA A 244 -5.85 4.16 6.75
CA ALA A 244 -6.71 4.97 5.91
C ALA A 244 -6.19 6.42 5.89
N GLU A 245 -6.14 7.04 4.71
CA GLU A 245 -5.73 8.43 4.54
C GLU A 245 -6.85 9.22 3.85
N ILE A 246 -6.91 10.53 4.13
CA ILE A 246 -7.64 11.50 3.32
C ILE A 246 -6.65 12.33 2.50
N THR A 247 -7.13 12.98 1.45
CA THR A 247 -6.39 14.02 0.74
C THR A 247 -6.92 15.38 1.16
N VAL A 248 -6.06 16.25 1.70
CA VAL A 248 -6.41 17.64 1.98
C VAL A 248 -5.94 18.51 0.83
N LEU A 249 -6.86 19.25 0.22
CA LEU A 249 -6.60 20.19 -0.87
C LEU A 249 -6.50 21.62 -0.31
N TYR A 250 -5.40 22.29 -0.62
CA TYR A 250 -5.12 23.64 -0.17
C TYR A 250 -5.27 24.64 -1.32
N PHE A 251 -6.05 25.69 -1.08
CA PHE A 251 -6.25 26.77 -2.02
C PHE A 251 -5.78 28.11 -1.45
N ALA A 252 -5.51 29.08 -2.33
CA ALA A 252 -5.23 30.48 -2.00
C ALA A 252 -4.28 30.68 -0.78
N GLY A 253 -4.78 31.29 0.30
CA GLY A 253 -4.00 31.58 1.50
C GLY A 253 -3.47 30.32 2.17
N ALA A 254 -4.26 29.24 2.22
CA ALA A 254 -3.85 27.98 2.82
C ALA A 254 -2.73 27.30 2.02
N SER A 255 -2.80 27.37 0.68
CA SER A 255 -1.72 26.88 -0.18
C SER A 255 -0.43 27.68 -0.02
N THR A 256 -0.55 29.00 0.10
CA THR A 256 0.60 29.90 0.32
C THR A 256 1.25 29.63 1.68
N ALA A 257 0.46 29.41 2.73
CA ALA A 257 0.96 29.16 4.08
C ALA A 257 1.68 27.80 4.20
N THR A 258 1.12 26.75 3.60
CA THR A 258 1.69 25.40 3.65
C THR A 258 2.80 25.17 2.63
N GLY A 259 2.85 25.99 1.57
CA GLY A 259 3.71 25.77 0.41
C GLY A 259 3.30 24.55 -0.43
N ARG A 260 2.05 24.08 -0.27
CA ARG A 260 1.51 22.87 -0.89
C ARG A 260 0.14 23.15 -1.51
N THR A 261 -0.22 22.41 -2.55
CA THR A 261 -1.57 22.42 -3.12
C THR A 261 -2.42 21.27 -2.60
N GLU A 262 -1.78 20.22 -2.09
CA GLU A 262 -2.42 19.06 -1.49
C GLU A 262 -1.51 18.40 -0.46
N GLU A 263 -2.07 17.62 0.45
CA GLU A 263 -1.32 16.63 1.23
C GLU A 263 -2.18 15.44 1.66
N ALA A 264 -1.57 14.26 1.75
CA ALA A 264 -2.22 13.09 2.37
C ALA A 264 -2.13 13.17 3.89
N VAL A 265 -3.25 12.95 4.57
CA VAL A 265 -3.37 12.98 6.04
C VAL A 265 -3.90 11.62 6.52
N PRO A 266 -3.16 10.89 7.36
CA PRO A 266 -3.66 9.65 7.96
C PRO A 266 -4.85 9.92 8.87
N ILE A 267 -5.87 9.08 8.74
CA ILE A 267 -7.00 9.02 9.66
C ILE A 267 -6.50 8.32 10.92
N PRO A 268 -6.53 8.98 12.09
CA PRO A 268 -6.19 8.34 13.36
C PRO A 268 -7.11 7.16 13.66
N ILE A 269 -6.63 6.23 14.48
CA ILE A 269 -7.35 4.99 14.86
C ILE A 269 -8.76 5.27 15.42
N ASN A 270 -8.94 6.41 16.09
CA ASN A 270 -10.22 6.79 16.70
C ASN A 270 -11.14 7.57 15.75
N GLY A 271 -10.85 7.56 14.44
CA GLY A 271 -11.51 8.39 13.44
C GLY A 271 -10.89 9.78 13.32
N LEU A 272 -11.38 10.52 12.33
CA LEU A 272 -10.99 11.90 12.08
C LEU A 272 -12.23 12.71 11.70
N SER A 273 -12.76 13.48 12.64
CA SER A 273 -13.74 14.50 12.31
C SER A 273 -13.06 15.67 11.59
N LEU A 274 -13.83 16.39 10.79
CA LEU A 274 -13.36 17.61 10.11
C LEU A 274 -12.91 18.69 11.12
N SER A 275 -13.53 18.75 12.30
CA SER A 275 -13.07 19.62 13.40
C SER A 275 -11.68 19.25 13.91
N ASN A 276 -11.40 17.95 14.08
CA ASN A 276 -10.10 17.47 14.54
C ASN A 276 -9.03 17.55 13.44
N LEU A 277 -9.43 17.46 12.17
CA LEU A 277 -8.54 17.68 11.03
C LEU A 277 -7.91 19.06 11.11
N ARG A 278 -8.68 20.10 11.44
CA ARG A 278 -8.15 21.47 11.56
C ARG A 278 -6.95 21.55 12.52
N ASP A 279 -7.08 21.01 13.73
CA ASP A 279 -6.02 21.03 14.74
C ASP A 279 -4.82 20.20 14.28
N LEU A 280 -5.08 19.07 13.62
CA LEU A 280 -4.05 18.22 13.02
C LEU A 280 -3.25 18.99 11.96
N LEU A 281 -3.90 19.71 11.05
CA LEU A 281 -3.23 20.52 10.03
C LEU A 281 -2.37 21.62 10.64
N ILE A 282 -2.86 22.31 11.68
CA ILE A 282 -2.08 23.34 12.40
C ILE A 282 -0.82 22.73 13.00
N SER A 283 -0.93 21.56 13.62
CA SER A 283 0.22 20.86 14.21
C SER A 283 1.26 20.40 13.17
N ARG A 284 0.80 20.06 11.96
CA ARG A 284 1.65 19.62 10.84
C ARG A 284 2.38 20.78 10.16
N HIS A 285 1.81 21.99 10.20
CA HIS A 285 2.37 23.20 9.59
C HIS A 285 2.62 24.32 10.62
N PRO A 286 3.46 24.09 11.65
CA PRO A 286 3.67 25.08 12.70
C PRO A 286 4.35 26.35 12.17
N ASN A 287 3.98 27.50 12.74
CA ASN A 287 4.55 28.82 12.41
C ASN A 287 4.30 29.32 10.96
N THR A 288 3.30 28.79 10.27
CA THR A 288 2.94 29.19 8.89
C THR A 288 1.83 30.24 8.80
N GLY A 289 1.10 30.48 9.90
CA GLY A 289 -0.11 31.30 9.91
C GLY A 289 -1.37 30.57 9.42
N LEU A 290 -1.27 29.25 9.18
CA LEU A 290 -2.39 28.41 8.75
C LEU A 290 -3.55 28.42 9.78
N ASP A 291 -3.24 28.51 11.07
CA ASP A 291 -4.20 28.64 12.16
C ASP A 291 -5.23 29.76 11.92
N LYS A 292 -4.75 30.95 11.59
CA LYS A 292 -5.58 32.13 11.32
C LYS A 292 -6.35 32.02 10.01
N ILE A 293 -5.77 31.35 9.01
CA ILE A 293 -6.43 31.15 7.73
C ILE A 293 -7.64 30.22 7.92
N LEU A 294 -7.43 29.08 8.60
CA LEU A 294 -8.46 28.07 8.84
C LEU A 294 -9.63 28.59 9.71
N GLU A 295 -9.46 29.67 10.48
CA GLU A 295 -10.57 30.35 11.20
C GLU A 295 -11.65 30.88 10.25
N THR A 296 -11.24 31.29 9.05
CA THR A 296 -12.12 31.96 8.08
C THR A 296 -12.53 31.07 6.93
N CYS A 297 -11.93 29.88 6.83
CA CYS A 297 -12.19 28.92 5.77
C CYS A 297 -13.48 28.14 5.99
N GLN A 298 -14.14 27.83 4.87
CA GLN A 298 -15.11 26.75 4.80
C GLN A 298 -14.42 25.47 4.33
N TRP A 299 -15.15 24.35 4.41
CA TRP A 299 -14.64 23.05 4.04
C TRP A 299 -15.58 22.40 3.04
N SER A 300 -15.02 21.66 2.08
CA SER A 300 -15.80 20.68 1.31
C SER A 300 -15.20 19.29 1.49
N VAL A 301 -16.04 18.27 1.45
CA VAL A 301 -15.64 16.87 1.44
C VAL A 301 -16.21 16.24 0.18
N ASN A 302 -15.35 15.66 -0.67
CA ASN A 302 -15.71 15.09 -1.97
C ASN A 302 -16.55 16.05 -2.83
N GLU A 303 -16.06 17.28 -2.98
CA GLU A 303 -16.73 18.37 -3.73
C GLU A 303 -18.04 18.90 -3.12
N GLU A 304 -18.50 18.38 -1.97
CA GLU A 304 -19.69 18.87 -1.28
C GLU A 304 -19.33 19.77 -0.09
N MET A 305 -19.89 20.98 -0.03
CA MET A 305 -19.66 21.92 1.08
C MET A 305 -20.23 21.35 2.38
N VAL A 306 -19.46 21.48 3.47
CA VAL A 306 -19.86 20.98 4.80
C VAL A 306 -20.35 22.14 5.66
N ASP A 307 -21.62 22.11 6.04
CA ASP A 307 -22.25 23.12 6.90
C ASP A 307 -21.91 22.94 8.39
N ASP A 308 -21.71 21.70 8.84
CA ASP A 308 -21.39 21.37 10.25
C ASP A 308 -20.13 20.49 10.36
N PRO A 309 -18.94 21.11 10.45
CA PRO A 309 -17.68 20.39 10.57
C PRO A 309 -17.54 19.53 11.84
N ALA A 310 -18.32 19.80 12.89
CA ALA A 310 -18.21 19.04 14.15
C ALA A 310 -18.80 17.64 14.04
N ASN A 311 -19.76 17.43 13.14
CA ASN A 311 -20.46 16.16 12.94
C ASN A 311 -20.07 15.46 11.63
N CYS A 312 -19.07 15.98 10.91
CA CYS A 312 -18.56 15.38 9.68
C CYS A 312 -17.36 14.47 10.02
N GLU A 313 -17.59 13.16 10.08
CA GLU A 313 -16.53 12.16 10.14
C GLU A 313 -15.96 11.92 8.74
N LEU A 314 -14.64 11.93 8.65
CA LEU A 314 -13.93 11.74 7.38
C LEU A 314 -13.70 10.25 7.14
N ALA A 315 -14.14 9.80 5.97
CA ALA A 315 -13.91 8.45 5.50
C ALA A 315 -12.55 8.34 4.78
N GLU A 316 -12.04 7.12 4.72
CA GLU A 316 -10.88 6.80 3.89
C GLU A 316 -11.06 7.26 2.44
N GLY A 317 -10.00 7.81 1.86
CA GLY A 317 -9.98 8.30 0.49
C GLY A 317 -10.75 9.59 0.26
N ALA A 318 -11.33 10.20 1.31
CA ALA A 318 -12.06 11.45 1.17
C ALA A 318 -11.12 12.58 0.73
N GLU A 319 -11.59 13.41 -0.20
CA GLU A 319 -10.92 14.65 -0.58
C GLU A 319 -11.53 15.82 0.20
N VAL A 320 -10.71 16.49 0.99
CA VAL A 320 -11.13 17.57 1.87
C VAL A 320 -10.51 18.88 1.41
N ALA A 321 -11.30 19.81 0.88
CA ALA A 321 -10.79 21.10 0.42
C ALA A 321 -10.91 22.17 1.51
N VAL A 322 -9.83 22.92 1.70
CA VAL A 322 -9.82 24.16 2.48
C VAL A 322 -10.24 25.32 1.59
N ILE A 323 -11.50 25.75 1.73
CA ILE A 323 -12.09 26.83 0.93
C ILE A 323 -11.85 28.16 1.65
N CYS A 324 -10.76 28.84 1.29
CA CYS A 324 -10.51 30.20 1.77
C CYS A 324 -11.60 31.17 1.26
N PRO A 325 -12.03 32.14 2.08
CA PRO A 325 -12.96 33.16 1.64
C PRO A 325 -12.33 33.93 0.47
N VAL A 326 -13.10 34.15 -0.58
CA VAL A 326 -12.69 34.99 -1.69
C VAL A 326 -12.49 36.39 -1.12
N SER A 327 -11.25 36.89 -1.18
CA SER A 327 -10.99 38.32 -0.99
C SER A 327 -11.78 39.06 -2.06
N GLY A 328 -12.94 39.62 -1.68
CA GLY A 328 -13.79 40.38 -2.59
C GLY A 328 -12.99 41.52 -3.22
N GLY A 329 -13.11 41.64 -4.54
CA GLY A 329 -12.98 42.92 -5.23
C GLY A 329 -14.23 43.76 -5.03
#